data_AF-A0A2A9KK79-F1
#
_entry.id   AF-A0A2A9KK79-F1
#
_cell.length_a   1.000
_cell.length_b   1.000
_cell.length_c   1.000
_cell.angle_alpha   90.00
_cell.angle_beta   90.00
_cell.angle_gamma   90.00
#
_symmetry.space_group_name_H-M   'P 1'
#
loop_
_entity.id
_entity.type
_entity.pdbx_description
1 polymer ?
#
loop_
_entity_poly.entity_id
_entity_poly.type
_entity_poly.pdbx_seq_one_letter_code
_entity_poly.pdbx_strand_id
1 'polypeptide(L)'
;MQRSAKIMAIILTSSFLAAAAFGAEETSLKIVAAAGKSVCESTVRQLGETSQKIELCVSQGNFAHDVYVLKIDGKSVLKGIDDETTKGIVATQQGEKISLTCVPQIEAPTEVAPEKIEAMQKLMPALSPDEAKKAAISIDSVETGRLCTAQRGDNSLISVQVVFN
;
A
#
# COMPACT_ATOMS: atom_id res chain seq x y z
N MET A 1 72.56 -33.29 -27.68
CA MET A 1 72.42 -31.98 -27.01
C MET A 1 71.15 -31.32 -27.57
N GLN A 2 69.94 -31.62 -27.08
CA GLN A 2 69.26 -31.11 -25.87
C GLN A 2 68.99 -29.60 -25.89
N ARG A 3 67.70 -29.22 -26.05
CA ARG A 3 66.94 -28.10 -25.44
C ARG A 3 65.75 -27.73 -26.36
N SER A 4 64.52 -28.17 -26.06
CA SER A 4 63.55 -27.63 -25.09
C SER A 4 62.73 -26.44 -25.62
N ALA A 5 61.49 -26.77 -25.98
CA ALA A 5 60.20 -26.07 -25.80
C ALA A 5 60.17 -24.56 -25.51
N LYS A 6 59.27 -23.84 -26.21
CA LYS A 6 58.28 -22.95 -25.58
C LYS A 6 56.96 -22.94 -26.37
N ILE A 7 55.97 -23.61 -25.78
CA ILE A 7 54.54 -23.47 -26.07
C ILE A 7 54.10 -22.13 -25.47
N MET A 8 53.49 -21.26 -26.27
CA MET A 8 52.92 -20.00 -25.79
C MET A 8 51.40 -20.17 -25.75
N ALA A 9 50.88 -20.48 -24.56
CA ALA A 9 49.46 -20.61 -24.29
C ALA A 9 48.82 -19.21 -24.21
N ILE A 10 47.81 -18.97 -25.05
CA ILE A 10 46.95 -17.79 -25.00
C ILE A 10 45.89 -18.05 -23.94
N ILE A 11 45.97 -17.35 -22.81
CA ILE A 11 44.95 -17.38 -21.75
C ILE A 11 43.89 -16.34 -22.11
N LEU A 12 42.74 -16.77 -22.63
CA LEU A 12 41.53 -15.95 -22.68
C LEU A 12 40.91 -15.88 -21.28
N THR A 13 41.06 -14.75 -20.61
CA THR A 13 40.35 -14.44 -19.36
C THR A 13 38.94 -13.96 -19.67
N SER A 14 37.99 -14.90 -19.68
CA SER A 14 36.56 -14.61 -19.72
C SER A 14 36.14 -13.95 -18.40
N SER A 15 35.92 -12.63 -18.44
CA SER A 15 35.43 -11.87 -17.29
C SER A 15 33.94 -12.15 -17.11
N PHE A 16 33.59 -12.89 -16.05
CA PHE A 16 32.21 -13.09 -15.62
C PHE A 16 31.69 -11.77 -15.00
N LEU A 17 30.79 -11.08 -15.70
CA LEU A 17 29.95 -10.05 -15.08
C LEU A 17 28.93 -10.77 -14.19
N ALA A 18 29.17 -10.75 -12.88
CA ALA A 18 28.16 -11.07 -11.89
C ALA A 18 27.15 -9.92 -11.85
N ALA A 19 25.97 -10.13 -12.44
CA ALA A 19 24.83 -9.25 -12.21
C ALA A 19 24.38 -9.45 -10.76
N ALA A 20 24.75 -8.51 -9.89
CA ALA A 20 24.17 -8.40 -8.56
C ALA A 20 22.69 -8.05 -8.74
N ALA A 21 21.83 -9.06 -8.69
CA ALA A 21 20.40 -8.88 -8.48
C ALA A 21 20.22 -8.33 -7.06
N PHE A 22 20.26 -7.00 -6.92
CA PHE A 22 19.68 -6.34 -5.77
C PHE A 22 18.17 -6.60 -5.84
N GLY A 23 17.71 -7.60 -5.09
CA GLY A 23 16.31 -7.64 -4.69
C GLY A 23 16.05 -6.35 -3.92
N ALA A 24 15.36 -5.41 -4.56
CA ALA A 24 14.83 -4.25 -3.89
C ALA A 24 13.85 -4.80 -2.84
N GLU A 25 14.25 -4.75 -1.58
CA GLU A 25 13.33 -4.86 -0.46
C GLU A 25 12.35 -3.71 -0.62
N GLU A 26 11.17 -3.98 -1.19
CA GLU A 26 10.11 -2.98 -1.34
C GLU A 26 9.70 -2.56 0.07
N THR A 27 10.36 -1.51 0.57
CA THR A 27 10.00 -0.87 1.82
C THR A 27 8.61 -0.32 1.59
N SER A 28 7.62 -0.90 2.25
CA SER A 28 6.24 -0.46 2.09
C SER A 28 6.14 0.99 2.59
N LEU A 29 5.69 1.89 1.71
CA LEU A 29 5.56 3.31 2.06
C LEU A 29 4.51 3.43 3.16
N LYS A 30 4.75 4.31 4.13
CA LYS A 30 3.85 4.49 5.27
C LYS A 30 3.62 5.96 5.58
N ILE A 31 2.36 6.37 5.62
CA ILE A 31 1.93 7.68 6.11
C ILE A 31 1.32 7.47 7.50
N VAL A 32 1.81 8.22 8.49
CA VAL A 32 1.09 8.37 9.76
C VAL A 32 0.23 9.62 9.64
N ALA A 33 -1.09 9.42 9.63
CA ALA A 33 -2.05 10.51 9.54
C ALA A 33 -1.94 11.40 10.79
N ALA A 34 -2.10 12.71 10.59
CA ALA A 34 -2.05 13.67 11.67
C ALA A 34 -3.18 14.68 11.53
N ALA A 35 -3.99 14.82 12.58
CA ALA A 35 -5.14 15.71 12.62
C ALA A 35 -4.76 17.14 12.21
N GLY A 36 -5.49 17.68 11.22
CA GLY A 36 -5.29 19.04 10.73
C GLY A 36 -3.98 19.29 9.97
N LYS A 37 -3.22 18.24 9.61
CA LYS A 37 -1.98 18.35 8.83
C LYS A 37 -2.04 17.49 7.58
N SER A 38 -1.45 17.99 6.49
CA SER A 38 -1.17 17.21 5.30
C SER A 38 0.17 16.51 5.46
N VAL A 39 0.19 15.18 5.43
CA VAL A 39 1.39 14.34 5.48
C VAL A 39 1.50 13.60 4.16
N CYS A 40 2.70 13.52 3.58
CA CYS A 40 2.91 12.95 2.25
C CYS A 40 4.01 11.91 2.25
N GLU A 41 3.84 10.89 1.42
CA GLU A 41 4.90 9.96 1.04
C GLU A 41 5.08 9.97 -0.47
N SER A 42 6.30 9.69 -0.92
CA SER A 42 6.61 9.74 -2.34
C SER A 42 7.53 8.62 -2.80
N THR A 43 7.37 8.23 -4.05
CA THR A 43 8.22 7.29 -4.74
C THR A 43 8.50 7.79 -6.14
N VAL A 44 9.50 7.18 -6.79
CA VAL A 44 9.80 7.44 -8.19
C VAL A 44 9.44 6.18 -8.96
N ARG A 45 8.67 6.35 -10.04
CA ARG A 45 8.26 5.26 -10.94
C ARG A 45 8.64 5.58 -12.37
N GLN A 46 9.14 4.58 -13.09
CA GLN A 46 9.21 4.66 -14.54
C GLN A 46 7.83 4.40 -15.13
N LEU A 47 7.39 5.34 -15.96
CA LEU A 47 6.14 5.26 -16.73
C LEU A 47 6.53 5.50 -18.19
N GLY A 48 6.59 4.42 -18.96
CA GLY A 48 7.21 4.41 -20.29
C GLY A 48 8.71 4.75 -20.20
N GLU A 49 9.15 5.72 -20.99
CA GLU A 49 10.55 6.16 -21.04
C GLU A 49 10.91 7.23 -19.99
N THR A 50 9.91 7.71 -19.23
CA THR A 50 10.09 8.82 -18.29
C THR A 50 10.04 8.35 -16.84
N SER A 51 10.92 8.92 -16.02
CA SER A 51 10.88 8.76 -14.57
C SER A 51 10.02 9.87 -13.99
N GLN A 52 8.97 9.51 -13.24
CA GLN A 52 8.04 10.46 -12.63
C GLN A 52 8.07 10.32 -11.11
N LYS A 53 8.04 11.46 -10.40
CA LYS A 53 7.85 11.47 -8.95
C LYS A 53 6.36 11.37 -8.65
N ILE A 54 5.97 10.30 -7.97
CA ILE A 54 4.61 10.06 -7.49
C ILE A 54 4.55 10.38 -6.00
N GLU A 55 3.60 11.20 -5.58
CA GLU A 55 3.42 11.59 -4.18
C GLU A 55 1.95 11.44 -3.79
N LEU A 56 1.69 10.75 -2.68
CA LEU A 56 0.37 10.69 -2.07
C LEU A 56 0.41 11.47 -0.76
N CYS A 57 -0.50 12.43 -0.63
CA CYS A 57 -0.71 13.20 0.58
C CYS A 57 -2.06 12.86 1.21
N VAL A 58 -2.09 12.76 2.53
CA VAL A 58 -3.30 12.58 3.33
C VAL A 58 -3.43 13.75 4.27
N SER A 59 -4.61 14.37 4.30
CA SER A 59 -4.99 15.31 5.34
C SER A 59 -6.11 14.69 6.16
N GLN A 60 -5.82 14.38 7.43
CA GLN A 60 -6.80 13.71 8.28
C GLN A 60 -7.95 14.66 8.60
N GLY A 61 -9.16 14.25 8.24
CA GLY A 61 -10.38 14.95 8.62
C GLY A 61 -10.77 14.61 10.05
N ASN A 62 -11.42 15.53 10.77
CA ASN A 62 -12.13 15.11 11.97
C ASN A 62 -13.30 14.21 11.52
N PHE A 63 -13.36 12.97 12.03
CA PHE A 63 -14.43 12.00 11.79
C PHE A 63 -14.48 11.37 10.37
N ALA A 64 -13.43 10.66 9.97
CA ALA A 64 -13.39 9.76 8.78
C ALA A 64 -13.43 10.42 7.39
N HIS A 65 -13.32 11.74 7.28
CA HIS A 65 -13.23 12.44 5.99
C HIS A 65 -11.78 12.77 5.64
N ASP A 66 -10.95 11.75 5.51
CA ASP A 66 -9.57 11.93 5.06
C ASP A 66 -9.54 12.39 3.61
N VAL A 67 -8.84 13.49 3.37
CA VAL A 67 -8.66 14.03 2.02
C VAL A 67 -7.34 13.54 1.47
N TYR A 68 -7.43 12.78 0.38
CA TYR A 68 -6.30 12.28 -0.37
C TYR A 68 -5.99 13.20 -1.54
N VAL A 69 -4.71 13.46 -1.76
CA VAL A 69 -4.20 14.21 -2.91
C VAL A 69 -3.06 13.42 -3.53
N LEU A 70 -3.25 12.98 -4.77
CA LEU A 70 -2.19 12.37 -5.58
C LEU A 70 -1.55 13.43 -6.46
N LYS A 71 -0.22 13.51 -6.42
CA LYS A 71 0.57 14.38 -7.28
C LYS A 71 1.53 13.58 -8.13
N ILE A 72 1.71 14.04 -9.36
CA ILE A 72 2.70 13.51 -10.32
C ILE A 72 3.56 14.69 -10.74
N ASP A 73 4.87 14.59 -10.51
CA ASP A 73 5.85 15.65 -10.75
C ASP A 73 5.43 16.99 -10.11
N GLY A 74 4.89 16.91 -8.89
CA GLY A 74 4.42 18.05 -8.10
C GLY A 74 3.04 18.61 -8.50
N LYS A 75 2.43 18.14 -9.58
CA LYS A 75 1.09 18.58 -10.00
C LYS A 75 0.02 17.67 -9.42
N SER A 76 -1.01 18.25 -8.79
CA SER A 76 -2.18 17.50 -8.31
C SER A 76 -2.95 16.93 -9.49
N VAL A 77 -3.06 15.61 -9.55
CA VAL A 77 -3.76 14.90 -10.63
C VAL A 77 -5.08 14.29 -10.18
N LEU A 78 -5.20 14.03 -8.88
CA LEU A 78 -6.38 13.46 -8.25
C LEU A 78 -6.49 14.01 -6.82
N LYS A 79 -7.71 14.40 -6.43
CA LYS A 79 -8.03 14.85 -5.08
C LYS A 79 -9.45 14.39 -4.72
N GLY A 80 -9.63 13.86 -3.53
CA GLY A 80 -10.95 13.43 -3.06
C GLY A 80 -10.90 12.80 -1.68
N ILE A 81 -12.04 12.27 -1.28
CA ILE A 81 -12.20 11.45 -0.07
C ILE A 81 -12.38 10.01 -0.53
N ASP A 82 -11.74 9.07 0.15
CA ASP A 82 -12.02 7.65 -0.02
C ASP A 82 -12.29 6.99 1.34
N ASP A 83 -13.56 6.93 1.72
CA ASP A 83 -14.08 6.34 2.96
C ASP A 83 -14.91 5.06 2.67
N GLU A 84 -15.57 4.47 3.66
CA GLU A 84 -16.40 3.27 3.45
C GLU A 84 -17.62 3.51 2.54
N THR A 85 -18.01 4.75 2.33
CA THR A 85 -19.17 5.13 1.52
C THR A 85 -18.79 5.37 0.05
N THR A 86 -17.49 5.44 -0.26
CA THR A 86 -16.98 5.66 -1.61
C THR A 86 -16.40 4.38 -2.23
N LYS A 87 -16.19 4.39 -3.54
CA LYS A 87 -15.64 3.27 -4.31
C LYS A 87 -14.26 3.61 -4.89
N GLY A 88 -13.46 4.38 -4.16
CA GLY A 88 -12.28 5.03 -4.70
C GLY A 88 -12.56 6.42 -5.30
N ILE A 89 -11.48 7.13 -5.54
CA ILE A 89 -11.46 8.42 -6.24
C ILE A 89 -11.00 8.16 -7.67
N VAL A 90 -11.65 8.79 -8.65
CA VAL A 90 -11.29 8.65 -10.07
C VAL A 90 -11.16 10.02 -10.71
N ALA A 91 -10.12 10.19 -11.51
CA ALA A 91 -9.90 11.36 -12.35
C ALA A 91 -9.42 10.92 -13.74
N THR A 92 -9.52 11.82 -14.73
CA THR A 92 -8.95 11.61 -16.06
C THR A 92 -7.85 12.64 -16.28
N GLN A 93 -6.65 12.19 -16.63
CA GLN A 93 -5.51 13.04 -16.96
C GLN A 93 -4.98 12.64 -18.33
N GLN A 94 -4.90 13.59 -19.27
CA GLN A 94 -4.39 13.36 -20.63
C GLN A 94 -5.08 12.19 -21.37
N GLY A 95 -6.38 11.97 -21.08
CA GLY A 95 -7.17 10.89 -21.68
C GLY A 95 -7.07 9.55 -20.94
N GLU A 96 -6.18 9.41 -19.96
CA GLU A 96 -6.04 8.20 -19.17
C GLU A 96 -6.75 8.29 -17.82
N LYS A 97 -7.38 7.19 -17.40
CA LYS A 97 -8.01 7.07 -16.10
C LYS A 97 -6.95 6.91 -15.02
N ILE A 98 -7.02 7.77 -14.00
CA ILE A 98 -6.27 7.64 -12.76
C ILE A 98 -7.27 7.32 -11.65
N SER A 99 -6.95 6.32 -10.84
CA SER A 99 -7.77 5.94 -9.69
C SER A 99 -6.93 5.83 -8.43
N LEU A 100 -7.55 6.12 -7.30
CA LEU A 100 -7.02 5.87 -5.96
C LEU A 100 -8.07 5.07 -5.19
N THR A 101 -7.65 3.98 -4.55
CA THR A 101 -8.49 3.17 -3.68
C THR A 101 -7.76 2.91 -2.37
N CYS A 102 -8.43 3.14 -1.26
CA CYS A 102 -7.94 3.01 0.10
C CYS A 102 -8.79 1.97 0.84
N VAL A 103 -8.23 0.77 0.99
CA VAL A 103 -8.93 -0.36 1.62
C VAL A 103 -8.72 -0.29 3.14
N PRO A 104 -9.80 -0.33 3.96
CA PRO A 104 -9.70 -0.38 5.41
C PRO A 104 -8.77 -1.50 5.89
N GLN A 105 -7.91 -1.19 6.85
CA GLN A 105 -7.12 -2.16 7.60
C GLN A 105 -7.76 -2.31 8.97
N ILE A 106 -8.35 -3.47 9.20
CA ILE A 106 -9.12 -3.78 10.40
C ILE A 106 -8.27 -4.65 11.32
N GLU A 107 -8.09 -4.18 12.55
CA GLU A 107 -7.54 -4.99 13.63
C GLU A 107 -8.70 -5.58 14.43
N ALA A 108 -8.83 -6.91 14.36
CA ALA A 108 -9.84 -7.67 15.08
C ALA A 108 -9.22 -8.30 16.34
N PRO A 109 -9.94 -8.34 17.46
CA PRO A 109 -9.46 -9.05 18.64
C PRO A 109 -9.30 -10.55 18.35
N THR A 110 -8.19 -11.12 18.80
CA THR A 110 -7.91 -12.56 18.67
C THR A 110 -8.77 -13.41 19.62
N GLU A 111 -9.17 -12.82 20.74
CA GLU A 111 -9.98 -13.44 21.77
C GLU A 111 -11.15 -12.54 22.16
N VAL A 112 -12.28 -13.17 22.48
CA VAL A 112 -13.48 -12.48 22.95
C VAL A 112 -13.94 -13.17 24.23
N ALA A 113 -14.20 -12.36 25.26
CA ALA A 113 -14.65 -12.84 26.54
C ALA A 113 -16.00 -13.60 26.40
N PRO A 114 -16.17 -14.77 27.05
CA PRO A 114 -17.40 -15.57 26.96
C PRO A 114 -18.67 -14.77 27.29
N GLU A 115 -18.58 -13.85 28.25
CA GLU A 115 -19.69 -12.99 28.68
C GLU A 115 -20.21 -12.12 27.54
N LYS A 116 -19.33 -11.73 26.61
CA LYS A 116 -19.70 -10.93 25.44
C LYS A 116 -20.38 -11.76 24.36
N ILE A 117 -19.98 -13.02 24.20
CA ILE A 117 -20.66 -13.98 23.31
C ILE A 117 -22.06 -14.24 23.84
N GLU A 118 -22.20 -14.50 25.15
CA GLU A 118 -23.51 -14.68 25.79
C GLU A 118 -24.38 -13.43 25.69
N ALA A 119 -23.81 -12.24 25.89
CA ALA A 119 -24.53 -10.99 25.68
C ALA A 119 -25.04 -10.87 24.25
N MET A 120 -24.26 -11.29 23.26
CA MET A 120 -24.65 -11.24 21.85
C MET A 120 -25.74 -12.26 21.51
N GLN A 121 -25.72 -13.45 22.11
CA GLN A 121 -26.82 -14.41 22.01
C GLN A 121 -28.10 -13.92 22.70
N LYS A 122 -27.99 -13.19 23.82
CA LYS A 122 -29.15 -12.57 24.47
C LYS A 122 -29.76 -11.45 23.62
N LEU A 123 -28.91 -10.64 22.98
CA LEU A 123 -29.35 -9.55 22.08
C LEU A 123 -29.91 -10.08 20.77
N MET A 124 -29.33 -11.16 20.23
CA MET A 124 -29.71 -11.78 18.97
C MET A 124 -29.90 -13.29 19.16
N PRO A 125 -31.05 -13.74 19.72
CA PRO A 125 -31.30 -15.14 20.08
C PRO A 125 -31.30 -16.13 18.91
N ALA A 126 -31.41 -15.62 17.68
CA ALA A 126 -31.34 -16.42 16.47
C ALA A 126 -29.91 -16.81 16.08
N LEU A 127 -28.88 -16.18 16.65
CA LEU A 127 -27.48 -16.49 16.35
C LEU A 127 -27.05 -17.76 17.08
N SER A 128 -26.38 -18.65 16.34
CA SER A 128 -25.60 -19.73 16.93
C SER A 128 -24.43 -19.17 17.76
N PRO A 129 -23.82 -19.95 18.67
CA PRO A 129 -22.66 -19.51 19.45
C PRO A 129 -21.50 -18.98 18.58
N ASP A 130 -21.24 -19.63 17.44
CA ASP A 130 -20.18 -19.23 16.52
C ASP A 130 -20.49 -17.91 15.80
N GLU A 131 -21.76 -17.70 15.42
CA GLU A 131 -22.20 -16.44 14.82
C GLU A 131 -22.19 -15.29 15.83
N ALA A 132 -22.59 -15.57 17.08
CA ALA A 132 -22.51 -14.62 18.18
C ALA A 132 -21.06 -14.23 18.49
N LYS A 133 -20.13 -15.19 18.45
CA LYS A 133 -18.69 -14.91 18.56
C LYS A 133 -18.19 -14.03 17.42
N LYS A 134 -18.54 -14.34 16.16
CA LYS A 134 -18.18 -13.51 15.00
C LYS A 134 -18.74 -12.09 15.10
N ALA A 135 -19.99 -11.95 15.53
CA ALA A 135 -20.61 -10.65 15.75
C ALA A 135 -19.88 -9.86 16.85
N ALA A 136 -19.52 -10.52 17.95
CA ALA A 136 -18.77 -9.89 19.03
C ALA A 136 -17.36 -9.44 18.58
N ILE A 137 -16.65 -10.25 17.79
CA ILE A 137 -15.37 -9.88 17.17
C ILE A 137 -15.55 -8.65 16.27
N SER A 138 -16.59 -8.67 15.42
CA SER A 138 -16.86 -7.60 14.47
C SER A 138 -17.16 -6.26 15.13
N ILE A 139 -17.85 -6.26 16.28
CA ILE A 139 -18.17 -5.03 17.03
C ILE A 139 -16.92 -4.41 17.66
N ASP A 140 -15.96 -5.23 18.05
CA ASP A 140 -14.71 -4.80 18.68
C ASP A 140 -13.57 -4.57 17.70
N SER A 141 -13.81 -4.86 16.43
CA SER A 141 -12.83 -4.63 15.38
C SER A 141 -12.69 -3.13 15.15
N VAL A 142 -11.44 -2.66 15.10
CA VAL A 142 -11.13 -1.24 14.91
C VAL A 142 -10.39 -1.03 13.59
N GLU A 143 -10.75 0.02 12.86
CA GLU A 143 -9.96 0.45 11.70
C GLU A 143 -8.71 1.18 12.19
N THR A 144 -7.54 0.60 11.93
CA THR A 144 -6.23 1.15 12.34
C THR A 144 -5.56 1.98 11.25
N GLY A 145 -6.12 1.93 10.03
CA GLY A 145 -5.59 2.65 8.88
C GLY A 145 -6.18 2.15 7.58
N ARG A 146 -5.56 2.55 6.46
CA ARG A 146 -5.97 2.17 5.10
C ARG A 146 -4.77 1.85 4.23
N LEU A 147 -4.90 0.83 3.39
CA LEU A 147 -3.94 0.57 2.32
C LEU A 147 -4.40 1.29 1.06
N CYS A 148 -3.72 2.38 0.72
CA CYS A 148 -4.05 3.23 -0.41
C CYS A 148 -3.19 2.87 -1.63
N THR A 149 -3.84 2.52 -2.74
CA THR A 149 -3.20 2.20 -4.02
C THR A 149 -3.69 3.15 -5.10
N ALA A 150 -2.76 3.85 -5.76
CA ALA A 150 -3.06 4.65 -6.94
C ALA A 150 -2.61 3.95 -8.23
N GLN A 151 -3.41 4.07 -9.27
CA GLN A 151 -3.19 3.43 -10.57
C GLN A 151 -3.48 4.41 -11.71
N ARG A 152 -2.82 4.21 -12.85
CA ARG A 152 -3.08 4.87 -14.12
C ARG A 152 -3.24 3.79 -15.19
N GLY A 153 -4.47 3.57 -15.66
CA GLY A 153 -4.80 2.36 -16.42
C GLY A 153 -4.42 1.12 -15.61
N ASP A 154 -3.62 0.24 -16.20
CA ASP A 154 -3.13 -0.99 -15.56
C ASP A 154 -1.82 -0.79 -14.76
N ASN A 155 -1.23 0.41 -14.79
CA ASN A 155 0.04 0.69 -14.13
C ASN A 155 -0.15 1.14 -12.68
N SER A 156 0.49 0.46 -11.73
CA SER A 156 0.56 0.90 -10.33
C SER A 156 1.48 2.11 -10.19
N LEU A 157 0.96 3.21 -9.65
CA LEU A 157 1.71 4.44 -9.42
C LEU A 157 2.36 4.43 -8.03
N ILE A 158 1.60 4.12 -7.00
CA ILE A 158 2.05 4.13 -5.61
C ILE A 158 1.13 3.25 -4.76
N SER A 159 1.70 2.53 -3.80
CA SER A 159 0.98 1.80 -2.75
C SER A 159 1.55 2.24 -1.40
N VAL A 160 0.68 2.75 -0.53
CA VAL A 160 1.05 3.37 0.75
C VAL A 160 0.11 2.88 1.85
N GLN A 161 0.69 2.45 2.96
CA GLN A 161 -0.01 2.19 4.21
C GLN A 161 -0.25 3.52 4.94
N VAL A 162 -1.50 3.95 5.00
CA VAL A 162 -1.93 5.06 5.86
C VAL A 162 -2.28 4.46 7.22
N VAL A 163 -1.75 5.02 8.30
CA VAL A 163 -2.03 4.60 9.68
C VAL A 163 -2.67 5.75 10.42
N PHE A 164 -3.77 5.47 11.09
CA PHE A 164 -4.48 6.43 11.93
C PHE A 164 -3.86 6.46 13.32
N ASN A 165 -3.81 7.66 13.90
CA ASN A 165 -3.14 7.93 15.17
C ASN A 165 -4.05 8.80 16.06
#